data_AF-A0A960VJQ7-F1
#
_entry.id   AF-A0A960VJQ7-F1
#
_cell.length_a   1.000
_cell.length_b   1.000
_cell.length_c   1.000
_cell.angle_alpha   90.00
_cell.angle_beta   90.00
_cell.angle_gamma   90.00
#
_symmetry.space_group_name_H-M   'P 1'
#
loop_
_entity.id
_entity.type
_entity.pdbx_description
1 polymer ?
#
loop_
_entity_poly.entity_id
_entity_poly.type
_entity_poly.pdbx_seq_one_letter_code
_entity_poly.pdbx_strand_id
1 'polypeptide(L)'
;MSRIRRIEDPMDFMSKMEALKEAVEAVIQTFQIQFDVKLSVDGMPGAPDPEDVVYGSTLALTNDMVNYQFATVFSEPVAQHLTRALFEMDIDEDTPMADMGDALNEIPNVAAGVWKAKREKSAGEQYQLGLPIFLKGNSWIRYFPRGVNAIGQRLSGPDDLTLQVILIWQYGNNVGGNQLMTTKISELASATGRHMPATVLQEAVKAVVDTCRIQMDLHLEVDPNPSDPREADVKYGSSIALTSETGGWNLAVMGNQPSCEALTRNLFAMDADEKPEMEDMADGLGEIANVAAGVLKASRAAAGQAVQLGLPLFMEGKSCIEFFASGIQGMAQTVRGADDLEVHVILIWQEG
;
A
#
# COMPACT_ATOMS: atom_id res chain seq x y z
N MET A 1 -9.80 23.38 -13.37
CA MET A 1 -9.51 24.32 -12.26
C MET A 1 -9.66 23.55 -10.95
N SER A 2 -8.55 23.04 -10.40
CA SER A 2 -8.54 22.31 -9.12
C SER A 2 -8.82 23.29 -7.99
N ARG A 3 -9.90 23.06 -7.22
CA ARG A 3 -10.11 23.75 -5.94
C ARG A 3 -9.12 23.15 -4.94
N ILE A 4 -7.97 23.79 -4.79
CA ILE A 4 -7.10 23.60 -3.62
C ILE A 4 -7.98 23.92 -2.40
N ARG A 5 -8.30 22.93 -1.58
CA ARG A 5 -8.97 23.16 -0.30
C ARG A 5 -8.14 24.18 0.48
N ARG A 6 -8.77 25.25 0.95
CA ARG A 6 -8.13 26.15 1.89
C ARG A 6 -7.68 25.32 3.08
N ILE A 7 -6.42 25.48 3.48
CA ILE A 7 -5.95 25.08 4.81
C ILE A 7 -6.85 25.86 5.78
N GLU A 8 -7.82 25.19 6.40
CA GLU A 8 -8.84 25.84 7.24
C GLU A 8 -8.30 26.16 8.65
N ASP A 9 -7.17 25.56 9.05
CA ASP A 9 -6.50 25.84 10.32
C ASP A 9 -4.96 25.91 10.16
N PRO A 10 -4.33 27.08 10.37
CA PRO A 10 -2.87 27.23 10.40
C PRO A 10 -2.18 26.33 11.43
N MET A 11 -2.83 26.03 12.57
CA MET A 11 -2.25 25.17 13.61
C MET A 11 -2.10 23.74 13.12
N ASP A 12 -3.06 23.27 12.34
CA ASP A 12 -3.01 21.93 11.76
C ASP A 12 -1.88 21.80 10.74
N PHE A 13 -1.71 22.77 9.84
CA PHE A 13 -0.57 22.79 8.92
C PHE A 13 0.77 22.77 9.66
N MET A 14 0.92 23.55 10.73
CA MET A 14 2.14 23.55 11.55
C MET A 14 2.40 22.18 12.20
N SER A 15 1.35 21.47 12.65
CA SER A 15 1.50 20.10 13.16
C SER A 15 2.01 19.15 12.08
N LYS A 16 1.55 19.28 10.82
CA LYS A 16 2.04 18.50 9.68
C LYS A 16 3.48 18.82 9.29
N MET A 17 3.87 20.09 9.38
CA MET A 17 5.27 20.51 9.18
C MET A 17 6.20 19.93 10.24
N GLU A 18 5.77 19.90 11.51
CA GLU A 18 6.56 19.28 12.57
C GLU A 18 6.64 17.75 12.38
N ALA A 19 5.54 17.10 11.99
CA ALA A 19 5.55 15.68 11.63
C ALA A 19 6.55 15.37 10.50
N LEU A 20 6.60 16.20 9.44
CA LEU A 20 7.58 16.05 8.36
C LEU A 20 9.02 16.26 8.86
N LYS A 21 9.26 17.29 9.65
CA LYS A 21 10.58 17.56 10.21
C LYS A 21 11.09 16.37 11.03
N GLU A 22 10.23 15.80 11.88
CA GLU A 22 10.57 14.60 12.64
C GLU A 22 10.83 13.39 11.74
N ALA A 23 10.10 13.26 10.62
CA ALA A 23 10.30 12.17 9.66
C ALA A 23 11.66 12.30 8.97
N VAL A 24 12.03 13.51 8.58
CA VAL A 24 13.34 13.85 8.03
C VAL A 24 14.46 13.54 9.02
N GLU A 25 14.32 13.98 10.28
CA GLU A 25 15.30 13.66 11.32
C GLU A 25 15.45 12.16 11.54
N ALA A 26 14.33 11.42 11.50
CA ALA A 26 14.34 9.97 11.63
C ALA A 26 15.09 9.30 10.47
N VAL A 27 14.87 9.72 9.22
CA VAL A 27 15.63 9.21 8.06
C VAL A 27 17.11 9.54 8.17
N ILE A 28 17.46 10.79 8.51
CA ILE A 28 18.87 11.19 8.72
C ILE A 28 19.52 10.30 9.78
N GLN A 29 18.83 10.05 10.90
CA GLN A 29 19.33 9.18 11.97
C GLN A 29 19.49 7.73 11.50
N THR A 30 18.51 7.19 10.78
CA THR A 30 18.58 5.83 10.20
C THR A 30 19.78 5.70 9.27
N PHE A 31 20.02 6.66 8.38
CA PHE A 31 21.15 6.63 7.46
C PHE A 31 22.50 6.70 8.17
N GLN A 32 22.60 7.55 9.20
CA GLN A 32 23.82 7.67 9.99
C GLN A 32 24.13 6.38 10.76
N ILE A 33 23.10 5.64 11.21
CA ILE A 33 23.28 4.40 11.99
C ILE A 33 23.52 3.19 11.09
N GLN A 34 22.73 3.03 10.03
CA GLN A 34 22.76 1.82 9.19
C GLN A 34 23.85 1.87 8.11
N PHE A 35 24.12 3.04 7.54
CA PHE A 35 25.01 3.17 6.39
C PHE A 35 26.25 4.04 6.68
N ASP A 36 26.38 4.59 7.90
CA ASP A 36 27.37 5.62 8.24
C ASP A 36 27.34 6.83 7.28
N VAL A 37 26.15 7.12 6.70
CA VAL A 37 25.95 8.20 5.75
C VAL A 37 25.39 9.42 6.46
N LYS A 38 26.12 10.54 6.36
CA LYS A 38 25.66 11.82 6.86
C LYS A 38 24.80 12.55 5.83
N LEU A 39 23.49 12.53 6.04
CA LEU A 39 22.53 13.29 5.25
C LEU A 39 22.34 14.71 5.79
N SER A 40 21.94 15.62 4.90
CA SER A 40 21.59 17.01 5.19
C SER A 40 20.34 17.42 4.42
N VAL A 41 19.61 18.39 4.95
CA VAL A 41 18.41 18.93 4.31
C VAL A 41 18.79 19.74 3.07
N ASP A 42 18.18 19.43 1.93
CA ASP A 42 18.35 20.18 0.68
C ASP A 42 17.07 20.98 0.36
N GLY A 43 17.18 22.30 0.44
CA GLY A 43 16.07 23.21 0.17
C GLY A 43 14.96 23.20 1.22
N MET A 44 13.81 23.78 0.86
CA MET A 44 12.64 23.88 1.72
C MET A 44 11.66 22.74 1.44
N PRO A 45 10.82 22.34 2.43
CA PRO A 45 9.71 21.43 2.19
C PRO A 45 8.80 21.93 1.06
N GLY A 46 8.35 21.01 0.20
CA GLY A 46 7.56 21.33 -0.97
C GLY A 46 6.66 20.19 -1.41
N ALA A 47 6.04 20.34 -2.58
CA ALA A 47 5.35 19.21 -3.21
C ALA A 47 6.37 18.08 -3.51
N PRO A 48 6.01 16.81 -3.34
CA PRO A 48 6.84 15.69 -3.77
C PRO A 48 7.25 15.85 -5.23
N ASP A 49 8.52 15.57 -5.52
CA ASP A 49 9.07 15.74 -6.86
C ASP A 49 9.26 14.37 -7.52
N PRO A 50 8.51 14.06 -8.59
CA PRO A 50 8.67 12.80 -9.30
C PRO A 50 9.88 12.79 -10.26
N GLU A 51 10.56 13.93 -10.46
CA GLU A 51 11.77 14.01 -11.28
C GLU A 51 12.88 13.14 -10.64
N ASP A 52 13.53 12.33 -11.48
CA ASP A 52 14.59 11.39 -11.11
C ASP A 52 14.24 10.28 -10.10
N VAL A 53 12.99 10.18 -9.65
CA VAL A 53 12.53 9.04 -8.84
C VAL A 53 12.35 7.81 -9.72
N VAL A 54 13.01 6.71 -9.35
CA VAL A 54 12.86 5.40 -9.99
C VAL A 54 12.33 4.37 -9.00
N TYR A 55 12.72 4.47 -7.73
CA TYR A 55 12.32 3.53 -6.70
C TYR A 55 11.81 4.27 -5.47
N GLY A 56 10.97 3.61 -4.69
CA GLY A 56 10.58 4.09 -3.38
C GLY A 56 10.17 2.96 -2.47
N SER A 57 10.09 3.25 -1.18
CA SER A 57 9.43 2.39 -0.23
C SER A 57 8.52 3.23 0.66
N THR A 58 7.38 2.66 1.02
CA THR A 58 6.38 3.35 1.83
C THR A 58 5.75 2.45 2.85
N LEU A 59 5.35 2.99 4.00
CA LEU A 59 4.56 2.28 4.99
C LEU A 59 3.46 3.18 5.56
N ALA A 60 2.39 2.54 6.01
CA ALA A 60 1.27 3.19 6.67
C ALA A 60 1.56 3.42 8.15
N LEU A 61 1.14 4.58 8.66
CA LEU A 61 1.19 4.97 10.06
C LEU A 61 -0.24 5.32 10.47
N THR A 62 -0.89 4.43 11.20
CA THR A 62 -2.32 4.56 11.51
C THR A 62 -2.58 4.96 12.95
N ASN A 63 -3.51 5.89 13.14
CA ASN A 63 -4.09 6.22 14.44
C ASN A 63 -5.54 6.72 14.29
N ASP A 64 -6.18 7.05 15.41
CA ASP A 64 -7.61 7.44 15.41
C ASP A 64 -7.90 8.82 14.79
N MET A 65 -6.90 9.67 14.66
CA MET A 65 -7.04 11.10 14.35
C MET A 65 -6.55 11.46 12.94
N VAL A 66 -5.35 11.03 12.60
CA VAL A 66 -4.64 11.32 11.35
C VAL A 66 -3.84 10.09 10.97
N ASN A 67 -4.11 9.55 9.79
CA ASN A 67 -3.26 8.52 9.20
C ASN A 67 -2.18 9.19 8.36
N TYR A 68 -0.94 8.72 8.50
CA TYR A 68 0.14 9.10 7.61
C TYR A 68 0.54 7.93 6.72
N GLN A 69 1.08 8.27 5.56
CA GLN A 69 1.90 7.35 4.78
C GLN A 69 3.28 7.97 4.65
N PHE A 70 4.26 7.25 5.19
CA PHE A 70 5.67 7.62 5.20
C PHE A 70 6.32 6.98 4.00
N ALA A 71 7.01 7.76 3.17
CA ALA A 71 7.75 7.21 2.05
C ALA A 71 9.16 7.79 1.94
N THR A 72 10.11 6.96 1.50
CA THR A 72 11.43 7.36 1.02
C THR A 72 11.54 7.01 -0.45
N VAL A 73 12.09 7.93 -1.23
CA VAL A 73 12.18 7.77 -2.69
C VAL A 73 13.57 8.11 -3.20
N PHE A 74 13.98 7.38 -4.23
CA PHE A 74 15.36 7.27 -4.67
C PHE A 74 15.46 7.29 -6.19
N SER A 75 16.56 7.84 -6.69
CA SER A 75 17.01 7.57 -8.05
C SER A 75 17.58 6.15 -8.15
N GLU A 76 17.69 5.64 -9.37
CA GLU A 76 18.26 4.30 -9.59
C GLU A 76 19.70 4.15 -9.09
N PRO A 77 20.65 5.07 -9.35
CA PRO A 77 22.00 4.96 -8.82
C PRO A 77 22.05 4.90 -7.29
N VAL A 78 21.19 5.69 -6.63
CA VAL A 78 21.10 5.70 -5.16
C VAL A 78 20.53 4.39 -4.64
N ALA A 79 19.46 3.88 -5.25
CA ALA A 79 18.86 2.61 -4.84
C ALA A 79 19.85 1.44 -4.97
N GLN A 80 20.60 1.39 -6.08
CA GLN A 80 21.63 0.37 -6.28
C GLN A 80 22.76 0.50 -5.25
N HIS A 81 23.24 1.72 -4.99
CA HIS A 81 24.28 1.96 -3.99
C HIS A 81 23.86 1.49 -2.60
N LEU A 82 22.63 1.81 -2.18
CA LEU A 82 22.09 1.38 -0.87
C LEU A 82 21.91 -0.13 -0.78
N THR A 83 21.46 -0.76 -1.87
CA THR A 83 21.31 -2.23 -1.94
C THR A 83 22.67 -2.90 -1.75
N ARG A 84 23.70 -2.45 -2.48
CA ARG A 84 25.05 -2.98 -2.35
C ARG A 84 25.64 -2.75 -0.96
N ALA A 85 25.43 -1.57 -0.39
CA ALA A 85 25.90 -1.26 0.95
C ALA A 85 25.26 -2.16 2.01
N LEU A 86 23.95 -2.45 1.90
CA LEU A 86 23.24 -3.28 2.88
C LEU A 86 23.64 -4.75 2.81
N PHE A 87 23.85 -5.28 1.61
CA PHE A 87 24.19 -6.69 1.39
C PHE A 87 25.68 -6.96 1.19
N GLU A 88 26.54 -5.96 1.42
CA GLU A 88 28.00 -6.04 1.23
C GLU A 88 28.41 -6.53 -0.18
N MET A 89 27.67 -6.10 -1.21
CA MET A 89 27.89 -6.51 -2.60
C MET A 89 29.04 -5.72 -3.25
N ASP A 90 29.71 -6.33 -4.23
CA ASP A 90 30.74 -5.66 -5.00
C ASP A 90 30.14 -4.57 -5.91
N ILE A 91 30.93 -3.53 -6.25
CA ILE A 91 30.46 -2.38 -7.06
C ILE A 91 29.97 -2.80 -8.46
N ASP A 92 30.58 -3.84 -9.02
CA ASP A 92 30.27 -4.40 -10.33
C ASP A 92 29.23 -5.54 -10.25
N GLU A 93 28.78 -5.90 -9.05
CA GLU A 93 27.73 -6.90 -8.87
C GLU A 93 26.37 -6.32 -9.29
N ASP A 94 25.61 -7.13 -10.05
CA ASP A 94 24.23 -6.83 -10.37
C ASP A 94 23.40 -6.76 -9.09
N THR A 95 22.42 -5.86 -9.04
CA THR A 95 21.50 -5.73 -7.89
C THR A 95 20.13 -6.26 -8.29
N PRO A 96 19.80 -7.53 -7.98
CA PRO A 96 18.50 -8.08 -8.25
C PRO A 96 17.38 -7.20 -7.66
N MET A 97 16.26 -7.10 -8.38
CA MET A 97 15.11 -6.31 -7.93
C MET A 97 14.55 -6.78 -6.58
N ALA A 98 14.68 -8.07 -6.26
CA ALA A 98 14.27 -8.61 -4.96
C ALA A 98 15.13 -8.01 -3.83
N ASP A 99 16.45 -8.07 -3.97
CA ASP A 99 17.40 -7.50 -3.00
C ASP A 99 17.19 -5.98 -2.88
N MET A 100 16.96 -5.28 -3.99
CA MET A 100 16.64 -3.86 -3.94
C MET A 100 15.33 -3.57 -3.18
N GLY A 101 14.32 -4.42 -3.36
CA GLY A 101 13.07 -4.35 -2.59
C GLY A 101 13.30 -4.49 -1.09
N ASP A 102 14.06 -5.52 -0.70
CA ASP A 102 14.38 -5.79 0.70
C ASP A 102 15.20 -4.64 1.30
N ALA A 103 16.24 -4.17 0.61
CA ALA A 103 17.09 -3.09 1.09
C ALA A 103 16.36 -1.77 1.26
N LEU A 104 15.53 -1.39 0.28
CA LEU A 104 14.82 -0.12 0.36
C LEU A 104 13.65 -0.16 1.35
N ASN A 105 13.09 -1.34 1.65
CA ASN A 105 12.04 -1.51 2.66
C ASN A 105 12.54 -1.36 4.09
N GLU A 106 13.80 -1.70 4.37
CA GLU A 106 14.39 -1.55 5.71
C GLU A 106 14.51 -0.08 6.14
N ILE A 107 14.77 0.82 5.18
CA ILE A 107 14.97 2.25 5.46
C ILE A 107 13.73 2.88 6.12
N PRO A 108 12.54 2.91 5.49
CA PRO A 108 11.37 3.48 6.11
C PRO A 108 10.92 2.64 7.31
N ASN A 109 11.11 1.31 7.32
CA ASN A 109 10.78 0.48 8.48
C ASN A 109 11.47 0.97 9.77
N VAL A 110 12.80 1.15 9.73
CA VAL A 110 13.56 1.65 10.86
C VAL A 110 13.27 3.13 11.13
N ALA A 111 13.23 3.96 10.09
CA ALA A 111 12.95 5.40 10.24
C ALA A 111 11.55 5.66 10.83
N ALA A 112 10.54 4.88 10.46
CA ALA A 112 9.19 5.03 10.99
C ALA A 112 9.09 4.59 12.45
N GLY A 113 9.87 3.59 12.89
CA GLY A 113 10.02 3.25 14.30
C GLY A 113 10.58 4.42 15.11
N VAL A 114 11.64 5.07 14.62
CA VAL A 114 12.22 6.27 15.23
C VAL A 114 11.24 7.44 15.23
N TRP A 115 10.55 7.67 14.12
CA TRP A 115 9.54 8.71 13.97
C TRP A 115 8.37 8.52 14.95
N LYS A 116 7.82 7.31 15.04
CA LYS A 116 6.74 6.97 15.97
C LYS A 116 7.13 7.30 17.41
N ALA A 117 8.34 6.92 17.83
CA ALA A 117 8.83 7.23 19.17
C ALA A 117 9.04 8.74 19.40
N LYS A 118 9.33 9.52 18.35
CA LYS A 118 9.38 10.98 18.42
C LYS A 118 7.98 11.57 18.57
N ARG A 119 7.00 11.17 17.74
CA ARG A 119 5.60 11.66 17.81
C ARG A 119 4.92 11.39 19.13
N GLU A 120 5.13 10.22 19.71
CA GLU A 120 4.59 9.90 21.03
C GLU A 120 5.08 10.89 22.10
N LYS A 121 6.35 11.31 22.00
CA LYS A 121 6.95 12.27 22.95
C LYS A 121 6.59 13.72 22.65
N SER A 122 6.58 14.12 21.38
CA SER A 122 6.39 15.53 20.99
C SER A 122 4.93 15.94 20.92
N ALA A 123 4.05 15.03 20.50
CA ALA A 123 2.63 15.30 20.26
C ALA A 123 1.67 14.43 21.09
N GLY A 124 2.18 13.43 21.82
CA GLY A 124 1.33 12.47 22.54
C GLY A 124 0.56 11.54 21.60
N GLU A 125 1.01 11.40 20.36
CA GLU A 125 0.33 10.60 19.34
C GLU A 125 0.94 9.20 19.26
N GLN A 126 0.10 8.17 19.28
CA GLN A 126 0.50 6.78 19.13
C GLN A 126 0.07 6.27 17.76
N TYR A 127 0.98 5.59 17.07
CA TYR A 127 0.75 5.03 15.74
C TYR A 127 1.00 3.53 15.72
N GLN A 128 0.20 2.81 14.93
CA GLN A 128 0.55 1.47 14.47
C GLN A 128 1.34 1.56 13.16
N LEU A 129 2.32 0.68 12.99
CA LEU A 129 3.15 0.60 11.80
C LEU A 129 2.59 -0.47 10.88
N GLY A 130 2.25 -0.09 9.66
CA GLY A 130 2.02 -1.04 8.57
C GLY A 130 3.34 -1.59 8.04
N LEU A 131 3.23 -2.61 7.19
CA LEU A 131 4.39 -3.19 6.52
C LEU A 131 4.90 -2.26 5.39
N PRO A 132 6.22 -2.22 5.16
CA PRO A 132 6.78 -1.48 4.04
C PRO A 132 6.39 -2.12 2.71
N ILE A 133 6.11 -1.26 1.72
CA ILE A 133 5.76 -1.62 0.35
C ILE A 133 6.82 -1.00 -0.56
N PHE A 134 7.52 -1.86 -1.30
CA PHE A 134 8.45 -1.44 -2.34
C PHE A 134 7.70 -1.01 -3.60
N LEU A 135 8.11 0.13 -4.15
CA LEU A 135 7.51 0.77 -5.31
C LEU A 135 8.55 0.97 -6.40
N LYS A 136 8.20 0.60 -7.64
CA LYS A 136 9.00 0.87 -8.84
C LYS A 136 8.28 1.88 -9.74
N GLY A 137 9.04 2.84 -10.25
CA GLY A 137 8.58 3.99 -11.04
C GLY A 137 8.16 5.19 -10.19
N ASN A 138 7.97 6.35 -10.84
CA ASN A 138 7.53 7.61 -10.20
C ASN A 138 6.05 7.92 -10.36
N SER A 139 5.31 7.01 -10.99
CA SER A 139 3.94 7.28 -11.42
C SER A 139 3.03 7.56 -10.22
N TRP A 140 3.22 6.86 -9.09
CA TRP A 140 2.47 7.05 -7.84
C TRP A 140 2.66 8.45 -7.22
N ILE A 141 3.87 9.03 -7.30
CA ILE A 141 4.15 10.40 -6.81
C ILE A 141 3.35 11.44 -7.60
N ARG A 142 3.18 11.21 -8.91
CA ARG A 142 2.45 12.12 -9.81
C ARG A 142 0.95 12.22 -9.49
N TYR A 143 0.39 11.31 -8.68
CA TYR A 143 -1.02 11.36 -8.28
C TYR A 143 -1.27 12.18 -7.02
N PHE A 144 -0.28 12.37 -6.15
CA PHE A 144 -0.44 13.20 -4.95
C PHE A 144 -0.95 14.63 -5.20
N PRO A 145 -0.52 15.37 -6.26
CA PRO A 145 -1.07 16.69 -6.53
C PRO A 145 -2.57 16.71 -6.87
N ARG A 146 -3.25 15.55 -7.00
CA ARG A 146 -4.67 15.43 -7.37
C ARG A 146 -5.60 15.04 -6.22
N GLY A 147 -5.46 15.69 -5.06
CA GLY A 147 -6.43 15.61 -3.97
C GLY A 147 -5.97 14.83 -2.75
N VAL A 148 -4.68 14.50 -2.68
CA VAL A 148 -4.05 13.92 -1.49
C VAL A 148 -3.18 14.99 -0.83
N ASN A 149 -3.22 15.10 0.49
CA ASN A 149 -2.32 16.00 1.20
C ASN A 149 -0.96 15.32 1.29
N ALA A 150 0.04 15.87 0.61
CA ALA A 150 1.41 15.35 0.62
C ALA A 150 2.41 16.49 0.67
N ILE A 151 3.51 16.27 1.40
CA ILE A 151 4.64 17.19 1.49
C ILE A 151 5.94 16.37 1.49
N GLY A 152 6.93 16.86 0.75
CA GLY A 152 8.24 16.22 0.61
C GLY A 152 9.37 17.14 1.07
N GLN A 153 10.45 16.54 1.57
CA GLN A 153 11.72 17.20 1.85
C GLN A 153 12.84 16.42 1.17
N ARG A 154 13.62 17.10 0.31
CA ARG A 154 14.82 16.52 -0.28
C ARG A 154 15.95 16.50 0.74
N LEU A 155 16.76 15.45 0.69
CA LEU A 155 17.98 15.28 1.45
C LEU A 155 19.15 15.03 0.48
N SER A 156 20.31 15.56 0.83
CA SER A 156 21.57 15.38 0.12
C SER A 156 22.65 14.81 1.06
N GLY A 157 23.43 13.88 0.54
CA GLY A 157 24.56 13.23 1.22
C GLY A 157 25.87 13.34 0.42
N PRO A 158 26.90 12.59 0.81
CA PRO A 158 28.13 12.45 0.03
C PRO A 158 27.87 11.78 -1.33
N ASP A 159 28.84 11.87 -2.24
CA ASP A 159 28.84 11.19 -3.55
C ASP A 159 27.57 11.40 -4.38
N ASP A 160 27.06 12.64 -4.35
CA ASP A 160 25.83 13.06 -5.03
C ASP A 160 24.59 12.22 -4.64
N LEU A 161 24.61 11.59 -3.46
CA LEU A 161 23.47 10.87 -2.93
C LEU A 161 22.32 11.85 -2.65
N THR A 162 21.23 11.70 -3.38
CA THR A 162 20.00 12.47 -3.18
C THR A 162 18.82 11.55 -2.97
N LEU A 163 17.96 11.88 -2.01
CA LEU A 163 16.68 11.19 -1.79
C LEU A 163 15.61 12.19 -1.33
N GLN A 164 14.36 11.77 -1.33
CA GLN A 164 13.28 12.58 -0.77
C GLN A 164 12.48 11.78 0.27
N VAL A 165 12.18 12.44 1.40
CA VAL A 165 11.25 11.94 2.41
C VAL A 165 9.89 12.57 2.14
N ILE A 166 8.86 11.75 2.00
CA ILE A 166 7.50 12.19 1.69
C ILE A 166 6.59 11.76 2.85
N LEU A 167 5.80 12.71 3.37
CA LEU A 167 4.66 12.42 4.21
C LEU A 167 3.38 12.75 3.46
N ILE A 168 2.50 11.76 3.42
CA ILE A 168 1.13 11.87 2.96
C ILE A 168 0.22 11.75 4.18
N TRP A 169 -0.89 12.49 4.24
CA TRP A 169 -1.80 12.37 5.38
C TRP A 169 -3.28 12.50 5.02
N GLN A 170 -4.08 11.85 5.85
CA GLN A 170 -5.54 11.86 5.82
C GLN A 170 -6.07 12.01 7.25
N TYR A 171 -7.13 12.80 7.45
CA TYR A 171 -7.81 12.90 8.75
C TYR A 171 -8.80 11.75 8.89
N GLY A 172 -8.95 11.24 10.11
CA GLY A 172 -9.81 10.09 10.44
C GLY A 172 -11.29 10.25 10.07
N ASN A 173 -12.09 9.23 10.41
CA ASN A 173 -13.47 8.86 10.00
C ASN A 173 -14.53 9.93 9.63
N ASN A 174 -14.31 11.23 9.88
CA ASN A 174 -15.20 12.31 9.45
C ASN A 174 -14.79 12.84 8.08
N VAL A 175 -15.25 12.13 7.04
CA VAL A 175 -15.22 12.60 5.64
C VAL A 175 -16.29 13.67 5.44
N GLY A 176 -16.12 14.84 6.07
CA GLY A 176 -16.92 16.02 5.78
C GLY A 176 -16.55 16.69 4.45
N GLY A 177 -15.82 16.00 3.55
CA GLY A 177 -15.08 16.73 2.53
C GLY A 177 -14.61 16.04 1.25
N ASN A 178 -14.48 14.72 1.19
CA ASN A 178 -14.24 14.11 -0.12
C ASN A 178 -15.57 14.17 -0.89
N GLN A 179 -15.73 15.19 -1.73
CA GLN A 179 -16.61 15.03 -2.89
C GLN A 179 -16.05 13.83 -3.63
N LEU A 180 -16.77 12.72 -3.54
CA LEU A 180 -16.64 11.59 -4.43
C LEU A 180 -16.61 12.17 -5.85
N MET A 181 -15.41 12.30 -6.43
CA MET A 181 -15.27 12.36 -7.87
C MET A 181 -15.49 10.93 -8.37
N THR A 182 -16.73 10.45 -8.21
CA THR A 182 -17.23 9.26 -8.88
C THR A 182 -17.25 9.59 -10.35
N THR A 183 -16.11 9.35 -11.00
CA THR A 183 -16.11 9.22 -12.45
C THR A 183 -16.96 8.00 -12.72
N LYS A 184 -18.17 8.19 -13.28
CA LYS A 184 -19.07 7.09 -13.61
C LYS A 184 -18.31 6.11 -14.50
N ILE A 185 -17.96 4.95 -13.95
CA ILE A 185 -17.17 3.91 -14.62
C ILE A 185 -17.86 3.47 -15.93
N SER A 186 -19.19 3.54 -15.99
CA SER A 186 -19.98 3.18 -17.15
C SER A 186 -19.70 3.99 -18.42
N GLU A 187 -19.14 5.20 -18.32
CA GLU A 187 -18.82 6.03 -19.50
C GLU A 187 -17.34 5.92 -19.94
N LEU A 188 -16.43 5.45 -19.08
CA LEU A 188 -15.01 5.30 -19.43
C LEU A 188 -14.67 3.96 -20.12
N ALA A 189 -15.42 2.90 -19.82
CA ALA A 189 -15.18 1.57 -20.36
C ALA A 189 -15.40 1.49 -21.89
N SER A 190 -16.23 2.37 -22.47
CA SER A 190 -16.53 2.35 -23.91
C SER A 190 -15.68 3.29 -24.76
N ALA A 191 -15.06 4.32 -24.16
CA ALA A 191 -14.48 5.42 -24.92
C ALA A 191 -12.95 5.36 -25.12
N THR A 192 -12.22 4.50 -24.39
CA THR A 192 -10.75 4.62 -24.34
C THR A 192 -9.95 3.40 -24.79
N GLY A 193 -10.57 2.24 -25.09
CA GLY A 193 -9.80 1.04 -25.48
C GLY A 193 -8.78 0.61 -24.41
N ARG A 194 -9.00 1.03 -23.17
CA ARG A 194 -8.13 0.83 -22.00
C ARG A 194 -8.55 -0.44 -21.28
N HIS A 195 -7.85 -1.53 -21.61
CA HIS A 195 -8.09 -2.84 -21.02
C HIS A 195 -7.19 -3.03 -19.82
N MET A 196 -7.79 -2.92 -18.63
CA MET A 196 -7.45 -3.92 -17.65
C MET A 196 -8.08 -5.24 -18.13
N PRO A 197 -7.30 -6.33 -18.23
CA PRO A 197 -7.86 -7.55 -18.76
C PRO A 197 -8.80 -8.09 -17.70
N ALA A 198 -10.10 -8.17 -17.99
CA ALA A 198 -11.06 -8.90 -17.16
C ALA A 198 -10.55 -10.31 -16.80
N THR A 199 -9.63 -10.85 -17.61
CA THR A 199 -8.89 -12.08 -17.34
C THR A 199 -8.04 -12.02 -16.07
N VAL A 200 -7.36 -10.91 -15.74
CA VAL A 200 -6.56 -10.82 -14.50
C VAL A 200 -7.48 -10.85 -13.27
N LEU A 201 -8.61 -10.14 -13.31
CA LEU A 201 -9.61 -10.24 -12.24
C LEU A 201 -10.17 -11.66 -12.13
N GLN A 202 -10.50 -12.31 -13.25
CA GLN A 202 -10.96 -13.70 -13.26
C GLN A 202 -9.91 -14.68 -12.72
N GLU A 203 -8.63 -14.50 -13.06
CA GLU A 203 -7.51 -15.27 -12.52
C GLU A 203 -7.38 -15.06 -11.00
N ALA A 204 -7.50 -13.81 -10.54
CA ALA A 204 -7.46 -13.47 -9.12
C ALA A 204 -8.64 -14.08 -8.34
N VAL A 205 -9.85 -13.98 -8.87
CA VAL A 205 -11.06 -14.58 -8.29
C VAL A 205 -10.92 -16.10 -8.22
N LYS A 206 -10.48 -16.72 -9.31
CA LYS A 206 -10.21 -18.15 -9.35
C LYS A 206 -9.17 -18.55 -8.30
N ALA A 207 -8.11 -17.76 -8.15
CA ALA A 207 -7.08 -18.01 -7.14
C ALA A 207 -7.64 -17.98 -5.72
N VAL A 208 -8.46 -16.98 -5.38
CA VAL A 208 -9.11 -16.90 -4.05
C VAL A 208 -10.08 -18.06 -3.84
N VAL A 209 -10.92 -18.38 -4.82
CA VAL A 209 -11.86 -19.51 -4.73
C VAL A 209 -11.13 -20.84 -4.56
N ASP A 210 -10.04 -21.06 -5.30
CA ASP A 210 -9.22 -22.26 -5.15
C ASP A 210 -8.50 -22.32 -3.81
N THR A 211 -7.96 -21.21 -3.32
CA THR A 211 -7.37 -21.13 -1.98
C THR A 211 -8.39 -21.53 -0.91
N CYS A 212 -9.59 -20.95 -0.95
CA CYS A 212 -10.64 -21.28 0.01
C CYS A 212 -11.08 -22.75 -0.07
N ARG A 213 -11.22 -23.28 -1.28
CA ARG A 213 -11.57 -24.70 -1.47
C ARG A 213 -10.48 -25.64 -0.99
N ILE A 214 -9.21 -25.33 -1.26
CA ILE A 214 -8.10 -26.24 -0.96
C ILE A 214 -7.70 -26.18 0.52
N GLN A 215 -7.63 -24.99 1.10
CA GLN A 215 -7.16 -24.80 2.48
C GLN A 215 -8.27 -24.98 3.52
N MET A 216 -9.51 -24.66 3.17
CA MET A 216 -10.62 -24.58 4.12
C MET A 216 -11.82 -25.48 3.76
N ASP A 217 -11.75 -26.23 2.64
CA ASP A 217 -12.88 -26.98 2.08
C ASP A 217 -14.13 -26.11 1.83
N LEU A 218 -13.93 -24.79 1.62
CA LEU A 218 -15.00 -23.84 1.39
C LEU A 218 -15.32 -23.73 -0.09
N HIS A 219 -16.55 -24.09 -0.44
CA HIS A 219 -17.09 -23.93 -1.79
C HIS A 219 -17.68 -22.52 -1.95
N LEU A 220 -17.04 -21.72 -2.80
CA LEU A 220 -17.47 -20.36 -3.12
C LEU A 220 -18.02 -20.28 -4.55
N GLU A 221 -19.15 -19.62 -4.71
CA GLU A 221 -19.79 -19.28 -5.98
C GLU A 221 -19.45 -17.84 -6.36
N VAL A 222 -19.15 -17.60 -7.64
CA VAL A 222 -18.78 -16.26 -8.13
C VAL A 222 -20.04 -15.53 -8.60
N ASP A 223 -20.28 -14.33 -8.08
CA ASP A 223 -21.38 -13.50 -8.57
C ASP A 223 -21.16 -13.18 -10.08
N PRO A 224 -22.21 -13.12 -10.90
CA PRO A 224 -22.04 -13.07 -12.35
C PRO A 224 -21.44 -11.77 -12.88
N ASN A 225 -21.51 -10.67 -12.10
CA ASN A 225 -21.09 -9.35 -12.55
C ASN A 225 -20.11 -8.72 -11.55
N PRO A 226 -18.97 -8.17 -12.02
CA PRO A 226 -18.12 -7.36 -11.18
C PRO A 226 -18.80 -6.03 -10.80
N SER A 227 -18.44 -5.49 -9.64
CA SER A 227 -18.96 -4.24 -9.08
C SER A 227 -17.86 -3.19 -8.88
N ASP A 228 -18.25 -1.95 -8.55
CA ASP A 228 -17.31 -0.94 -8.05
C ASP A 228 -16.90 -1.35 -6.62
N PRO A 229 -15.59 -1.50 -6.32
CA PRO A 229 -15.12 -1.80 -4.96
C PRO A 229 -15.64 -0.87 -3.87
N ARG A 230 -16.02 0.36 -4.23
CA ARG A 230 -16.55 1.35 -3.29
C ARG A 230 -17.98 1.06 -2.84
N GLU A 231 -18.66 0.15 -3.53
CA GLU A 231 -20.02 -0.30 -3.20
C GLU A 231 -20.01 -1.59 -2.35
N ALA A 232 -18.84 -2.18 -2.11
CA ALA A 232 -18.69 -3.42 -1.34
C ALA A 232 -18.91 -3.18 0.16
N ASP A 233 -19.61 -4.11 0.83
CA ASP A 233 -19.79 -4.09 2.28
C ASP A 233 -18.58 -4.74 2.95
N VAL A 234 -17.54 -3.93 3.18
CA VAL A 234 -16.27 -4.39 3.76
C VAL A 234 -16.02 -3.75 5.11
N LYS A 235 -15.58 -4.58 6.05
CA LYS A 235 -15.06 -4.14 7.35
C LYS A 235 -13.62 -4.56 7.57
N TYR A 236 -13.22 -5.72 7.07
CA TYR A 236 -11.86 -6.22 7.19
C TYR A 236 -11.38 -6.75 5.85
N GLY A 237 -10.07 -6.77 5.67
CA GLY A 237 -9.48 -7.45 4.53
C GLY A 237 -7.97 -7.44 4.57
N SER A 238 -7.39 -8.13 3.61
CA SER A 238 -5.96 -8.09 3.35
C SER A 238 -5.71 -7.78 1.88
N SER A 239 -4.69 -6.97 1.61
CA SER A 239 -4.25 -6.62 0.26
C SER A 239 -2.79 -6.92 0.08
N ILE A 240 -2.41 -7.40 -1.09
CA ILE A 240 -1.02 -7.69 -1.44
C ILE A 240 -0.70 -7.09 -2.79
N ALA A 241 0.43 -6.39 -2.85
CA ALA A 241 0.94 -5.80 -4.09
C ALA A 241 1.52 -6.87 -4.99
N LEU A 242 1.25 -6.77 -6.29
CA LEU A 242 1.81 -7.58 -7.36
C LEU A 242 2.50 -6.63 -8.35
N THR A 243 3.82 -6.56 -8.32
CA THR A 243 4.60 -5.65 -9.16
C THR A 243 5.22 -6.39 -10.34
N SER A 244 5.18 -5.78 -11.51
CA SER A 244 5.82 -6.26 -12.74
C SER A 244 6.63 -5.14 -13.38
N GLU A 245 7.40 -5.45 -14.41
CA GLU A 245 8.21 -4.43 -15.11
C GLU A 245 7.36 -3.34 -15.77
N THR A 246 6.15 -3.68 -16.22
CA THR A 246 5.27 -2.78 -16.99
C THR A 246 4.13 -2.17 -16.14
N GLY A 247 4.17 -2.32 -14.82
CA GLY A 247 3.12 -1.86 -13.92
C GLY A 247 2.84 -2.85 -12.79
N GLY A 248 1.76 -2.64 -12.05
CA GLY A 248 1.40 -3.52 -10.95
C GLY A 248 -0.09 -3.49 -10.62
N TRP A 249 -0.46 -4.46 -9.80
CA TRP A 249 -1.81 -4.61 -9.26
C TRP A 249 -1.74 -4.72 -7.75
N ASN A 250 -2.84 -4.46 -7.07
CA ASN A 250 -3.06 -4.97 -5.73
C ASN A 250 -4.23 -5.94 -5.79
N LEU A 251 -4.00 -7.14 -5.26
CA LEU A 251 -5.06 -8.11 -4.99
C LEU A 251 -5.49 -7.90 -3.55
N ALA A 252 -6.77 -7.62 -3.33
CA ALA A 252 -7.35 -7.61 -2.01
C ALA A 252 -8.46 -8.65 -1.84
N VAL A 253 -8.51 -9.25 -0.66
CA VAL A 253 -9.58 -10.13 -0.20
C VAL A 253 -10.21 -9.43 0.99
N MET A 254 -11.46 -8.99 0.83
CA MET A 254 -12.16 -8.19 1.83
C MET A 254 -13.55 -8.75 2.09
N GLY A 255 -14.12 -8.47 3.25
CA GLY A 255 -15.48 -8.85 3.59
C GLY A 255 -16.01 -8.08 4.79
N ASN A 256 -17.30 -8.27 5.06
CA ASN A 256 -17.89 -7.82 6.32
C ASN A 256 -17.36 -8.65 7.50
N GLN A 257 -17.64 -8.20 8.74
CA GLN A 257 -17.12 -8.87 9.93
C GLN A 257 -17.49 -10.35 10.03
N PRO A 258 -18.78 -10.74 9.90
CA PRO A 258 -19.15 -12.15 10.02
C PRO A 258 -18.41 -13.04 9.01
N SER A 259 -18.23 -12.55 7.78
CA SER A 259 -17.54 -13.28 6.72
C SER A 259 -16.06 -13.46 7.02
N CYS A 260 -15.37 -12.39 7.45
CA CYS A 260 -13.95 -12.45 7.80
C CYS A 260 -13.68 -13.32 9.03
N GLU A 261 -14.55 -13.26 10.04
CA GLU A 261 -14.49 -14.16 11.20
C GLU A 261 -14.73 -15.62 10.78
N ALA A 262 -15.68 -15.87 9.87
CA ALA A 262 -15.97 -17.21 9.36
C ALA A 262 -14.78 -17.78 8.55
N LEU A 263 -14.16 -16.99 7.68
CA LEU A 263 -12.94 -17.40 6.98
C LEU A 263 -11.82 -17.76 7.96
N THR A 264 -11.59 -16.91 8.96
CA THR A 264 -10.54 -17.10 9.97
C THR A 264 -10.77 -18.39 10.77
N ARG A 265 -12.02 -18.62 11.23
CA ARG A 265 -12.38 -19.85 11.94
C ARG A 265 -12.11 -21.09 11.10
N ASN A 266 -12.52 -21.10 9.83
CA ASN A 266 -12.32 -22.24 8.95
C ASN A 266 -10.83 -22.50 8.69
N LEU A 267 -10.03 -21.43 8.49
CA LEU A 267 -8.60 -21.55 8.25
C LEU A 267 -7.83 -22.13 9.44
N PHE A 268 -8.17 -21.71 10.65
CA PHE A 268 -7.53 -22.18 11.88
C PHE A 268 -8.24 -23.36 12.55
N ALA A 269 -9.26 -23.93 11.91
CA ALA A 269 -10.08 -25.02 12.43
C ALA A 269 -10.63 -24.75 13.85
N MET A 270 -11.08 -23.52 14.06
CA MET A 270 -11.70 -23.05 15.32
C MET A 270 -13.15 -23.56 15.44
N ASP A 271 -13.68 -23.56 16.66
CA ASP A 271 -15.08 -23.92 16.89
C ASP A 271 -16.03 -22.87 16.26
N ALA A 272 -17.23 -23.28 15.86
CA ALA A 272 -18.16 -22.44 15.09
C ALA A 272 -18.64 -21.19 15.84
N ASP A 273 -18.69 -21.25 17.18
CA ASP A 273 -19.04 -20.15 18.07
C ASP A 273 -17.81 -19.43 18.66
N GLU A 274 -16.60 -19.88 18.32
CA GLU A 274 -15.38 -19.22 18.72
C GLU A 274 -15.22 -17.90 17.98
N LYS A 275 -14.83 -16.85 18.72
CA LYS A 275 -14.59 -15.54 18.14
C LYS A 275 -13.09 -15.36 17.92
N PRO A 276 -12.62 -15.22 16.66
CA PRO A 276 -11.22 -14.92 16.40
C PRO A 276 -10.81 -13.58 17.02
N GLU A 277 -9.59 -13.54 17.56
CA GLU A 277 -9.00 -12.26 17.95
C GLU A 277 -8.57 -11.48 16.71
N MET A 278 -8.28 -10.19 16.87
CA MET A 278 -7.89 -9.33 15.74
C MET A 278 -6.59 -9.81 15.08
N GLU A 279 -5.66 -10.31 15.88
CA GLU A 279 -4.40 -10.89 15.39
C GLU A 279 -4.66 -12.12 14.52
N ASP A 280 -5.56 -13.01 14.94
CA ASP A 280 -5.97 -14.17 14.15
C ASP A 280 -6.63 -13.74 12.83
N MET A 281 -7.51 -12.73 12.86
CA MET A 281 -8.14 -12.23 11.63
C MET A 281 -7.12 -11.64 10.66
N ALA A 282 -6.13 -10.90 11.19
CA ALA A 282 -5.07 -10.32 10.37
C ALA A 282 -4.19 -11.39 9.71
N ASP A 283 -3.78 -12.39 10.49
CA ASP A 283 -2.99 -13.51 10.01
C ASP A 283 -3.77 -14.37 9.01
N GLY A 284 -5.04 -14.68 9.31
CA GLY A 284 -5.86 -15.54 8.47
C GLY A 284 -6.23 -14.91 7.13
N LEU A 285 -6.66 -13.64 7.12
CA LEU A 285 -6.91 -12.93 5.87
C LEU A 285 -5.60 -12.64 5.11
N GLY A 286 -4.51 -12.38 5.83
CA GLY A 286 -3.16 -12.25 5.29
C GLY A 286 -2.73 -13.48 4.52
N GLU A 287 -2.89 -14.66 5.11
CA GLU A 287 -2.53 -15.94 4.50
C GLU A 287 -3.38 -16.25 3.27
N ILE A 288 -4.70 -16.02 3.33
CA ILE A 288 -5.58 -16.21 2.16
C ILE A 288 -5.13 -15.32 0.99
N ALA A 289 -4.88 -14.04 1.25
CA ALA A 289 -4.42 -13.10 0.22
C ALA A 289 -3.04 -13.48 -0.32
N ASN A 290 -2.12 -13.90 0.55
CA ASN A 290 -0.78 -14.33 0.19
C ASN A 290 -0.78 -15.57 -0.72
N VAL A 291 -1.54 -16.60 -0.35
CA VAL A 291 -1.64 -17.85 -1.11
C VAL A 291 -2.33 -17.58 -2.46
N ALA A 292 -3.43 -16.82 -2.47
CA ALA A 292 -4.10 -16.44 -3.70
C ALA A 292 -3.18 -15.63 -4.63
N ALA A 293 -2.39 -14.71 -4.09
CA ALA A 293 -1.39 -13.97 -4.87
C ALA A 293 -0.26 -14.84 -5.38
N GLY A 294 0.16 -15.86 -4.62
CA GLY A 294 1.09 -16.90 -5.08
C GLY A 294 0.56 -17.65 -6.31
N VAL A 295 -0.71 -18.06 -6.27
CA VAL A 295 -1.39 -18.70 -7.41
C VAL A 295 -1.49 -17.74 -8.60
N LEU A 296 -1.88 -16.49 -8.37
CA LEU A 296 -1.96 -15.46 -9.42
C LEU A 296 -0.58 -15.20 -10.05
N LYS A 297 0.48 -15.06 -9.25
CA LYS A 297 1.86 -14.91 -9.73
C LYS A 297 2.29 -16.08 -10.62
N ALA A 298 1.96 -17.32 -10.23
CA ALA A 298 2.26 -18.49 -11.06
C ALA A 298 1.52 -18.43 -12.41
N SER A 299 0.24 -18.02 -12.40
CA SER A 299 -0.56 -17.79 -13.63
C SER A 299 0.09 -16.72 -14.52
N ARG A 300 0.51 -15.58 -13.94
CA ARG A 300 1.17 -14.50 -14.68
C ARG A 300 2.51 -14.94 -15.27
N ALA A 301 3.30 -15.69 -14.51
CA ALA A 301 4.57 -16.24 -15.00
C ALA A 301 4.36 -17.19 -16.18
N ALA A 302 3.34 -18.05 -16.14
CA ALA A 302 2.97 -18.92 -17.26
C ALA A 302 2.52 -18.13 -18.51
N ALA A 303 1.96 -16.94 -18.31
CA ALA A 303 1.63 -15.99 -19.38
C ALA A 303 2.83 -15.13 -19.85
N GLY A 304 4.05 -15.42 -19.38
CA GLY A 304 5.26 -14.70 -19.76
C GLY A 304 5.45 -13.36 -19.06
N GLN A 305 4.71 -13.09 -17.98
CA GLN A 305 4.84 -11.88 -17.19
C GLN A 305 5.43 -12.19 -15.82
N ALA A 306 6.67 -11.77 -15.59
CA ALA A 306 7.30 -11.86 -14.28
C ALA A 306 6.64 -10.89 -13.30
N VAL A 307 6.22 -11.40 -12.15
CA VAL A 307 5.56 -10.63 -11.09
C VAL A 307 6.24 -10.93 -9.76
N GLN A 308 6.49 -9.88 -8.98
CA GLN A 308 6.94 -9.96 -7.60
C GLN A 308 5.77 -9.70 -6.65
N LEU A 309 5.75 -10.38 -5.52
CA LEU A 309 4.74 -10.17 -4.49
C LEU A 309 5.32 -9.26 -3.42
N GLY A 310 4.54 -8.27 -3.01
CA GLY A 310 4.78 -7.54 -1.77
C GLY A 310 4.33 -8.36 -0.56
N LEU A 311 4.28 -7.72 0.60
CA LEU A 311 3.75 -8.33 1.82
C LEU A 311 2.24 -8.07 1.95
N PRO A 312 1.47 -8.99 2.57
CA PRO A 312 0.07 -8.76 2.87
C PRO A 312 -0.10 -7.59 3.84
N LEU A 313 -0.96 -6.64 3.49
CA LEU A 313 -1.38 -5.51 4.31
C LEU A 313 -2.79 -5.77 4.83
N PHE A 314 -2.90 -5.97 6.14
CA PHE A 314 -4.20 -6.04 6.81
C PHE A 314 -4.85 -4.65 6.92
N MET A 315 -6.17 -4.59 6.71
CA MET A 315 -6.95 -3.36 6.73
C MET A 315 -8.22 -3.57 7.55
N GLU A 316 -8.57 -2.54 8.34
CA GLU A 316 -9.80 -2.47 9.14
C GLU A 316 -10.60 -1.21 8.83
N GLY A 317 -11.92 -1.36 8.89
CA GLY A 317 -12.90 -0.29 8.79
C GLY A 317 -13.02 0.27 7.38
N LYS A 318 -13.38 1.55 7.29
CA LYS A 318 -13.53 2.26 6.01
C LYS A 318 -12.22 2.38 5.23
N SER A 319 -11.07 2.22 5.90
CA SER A 319 -9.74 2.19 5.29
C SER A 319 -9.65 1.15 4.16
N CYS A 320 -10.42 0.07 4.23
CA CYS A 320 -10.53 -0.93 3.17
C CYS A 320 -10.96 -0.31 1.83
N ILE A 321 -11.91 0.62 1.85
CA ILE A 321 -12.43 1.34 0.67
C ILE A 321 -11.68 2.66 0.42
N GLU A 322 -11.10 3.27 1.46
CA GLU A 322 -10.34 4.52 1.32
C GLU A 322 -8.95 4.31 0.70
N PHE A 323 -8.43 3.07 0.74
CA PHE A 323 -7.26 2.66 -0.05
C PHE A 323 -7.43 2.96 -1.55
N PHE A 324 -8.67 3.01 -2.05
CA PHE A 324 -9.01 3.43 -3.41
C PHE A 324 -8.96 4.97 -3.51
N ALA A 325 -7.76 5.55 -3.43
CA ALA A 325 -7.56 6.98 -3.62
C ALA A 325 -8.15 7.45 -4.96
N SER A 326 -8.59 8.71 -5.01
CA SER A 326 -9.16 9.30 -6.22
C SER A 326 -8.15 9.25 -7.38
N GLY A 327 -8.43 8.43 -8.39
CA GLY A 327 -7.59 8.25 -9.57
C GLY A 327 -7.07 6.83 -9.78
N ILE A 328 -7.22 5.95 -8.80
CA ILE A 328 -6.88 4.54 -8.93
C ILE A 328 -8.05 3.77 -9.55
N GLN A 329 -7.76 2.89 -10.51
CA GLN A 329 -8.77 2.03 -11.12
C GLN A 329 -8.91 0.74 -10.29
N GLY A 330 -10.15 0.29 -10.08
CA GLY A 330 -10.46 -0.88 -9.28
C GLY A 330 -11.71 -1.60 -9.77
N MET A 331 -11.72 -2.92 -9.66
CA MET A 331 -12.88 -3.78 -9.92
C MET A 331 -13.01 -4.78 -8.79
N ALA A 332 -14.23 -4.96 -8.29
CA ALA A 332 -14.54 -5.98 -7.30
C ALA A 332 -15.33 -7.10 -7.96
N GLN A 333 -15.10 -8.32 -7.50
CA GLN A 333 -15.91 -9.48 -7.83
C GLN A 333 -16.31 -10.15 -6.52
N THR A 334 -17.60 -10.16 -6.23
CA THR A 334 -18.13 -10.84 -5.05
C THR A 334 -18.13 -12.35 -5.28
N VAL A 335 -17.75 -13.10 -4.24
CA VAL A 335 -17.89 -14.55 -4.15
C VAL A 335 -18.66 -14.88 -2.87
N ARG A 336 -19.55 -15.87 -2.96
CA ARG A 336 -20.49 -16.23 -1.90
C ARG A 336 -20.32 -17.70 -1.50
N GLY A 337 -20.37 -17.97 -0.21
CA GLY A 337 -20.34 -19.32 0.34
C GLY A 337 -21.63 -19.68 1.08
N ALA A 338 -21.58 -20.79 1.82
CA ALA A 338 -22.63 -21.13 2.77
C ALA A 338 -22.74 -20.11 3.91
N ASP A 339 -23.85 -20.14 4.65
CA ASP A 339 -24.08 -19.33 5.86
C ASP A 339 -23.89 -17.82 5.66
N ASP A 340 -24.35 -17.32 4.50
CA ASP A 340 -24.26 -15.92 4.10
C ASP A 340 -22.80 -15.38 4.03
N LEU A 341 -21.81 -16.26 3.88
CA LEU A 341 -20.42 -15.89 3.66
C LEU A 341 -20.30 -15.06 2.37
N GLU A 342 -19.84 -13.82 2.50
CA GLU A 342 -19.67 -12.88 1.40
C GLU A 342 -18.26 -12.27 1.42
N VAL A 343 -17.51 -12.51 0.34
CA VAL A 343 -16.14 -12.05 0.19
C VAL A 343 -16.01 -11.31 -1.12
N HIS A 344 -15.34 -10.17 -1.11
CA HIS A 344 -15.04 -9.37 -2.27
C HIS A 344 -13.58 -9.56 -2.66
N VAL A 345 -13.36 -10.12 -3.85
CA VAL A 345 -12.05 -10.16 -4.48
C VAL A 345 -11.88 -8.88 -5.28
N ILE A 346 -10.94 -8.05 -4.88
CA ILE A 346 -10.75 -6.74 -5.47
C ILE A 346 -9.40 -6.67 -6.15
N LEU A 347 -9.41 -6.26 -7.41
CA LEU A 347 -8.20 -5.96 -8.15
C LEU A 347 -8.10 -4.46 -8.39
N ILE A 348 -6.99 -3.90 -7.95
CA ILE A 348 -6.64 -2.49 -8.09
C ILE A 348 -5.44 -2.42 -9.02
N TRP A 349 -5.41 -1.46 -9.93
CA TRP A 349 -4.27 -1.34 -10.83
C TRP A 349 -4.03 0.08 -11.27
N GLN A 350 -2.86 0.26 -11.84
CA GLN A 350 -2.45 1.49 -12.46
C GLN A 350 -1.88 1.21 -13.85
N GLU A 351 -2.38 1.93 -14.84
CA GLU A 351 -1.77 1.97 -16.17
C GLU A 351 -0.46 2.78 -16.10
N GLY A 352 0.61 2.24 -16.71
CA GLY A 352 1.91 2.88 -16.83
C GLY A 352 1.93 4.04 -17.81
#